data_AF-A0A2W5SX13-F1
#
_entry.id   AF-A0A2W5SX13-F1
#
_cell.length_a   1.000
_cell.length_b   1.000
_cell.length_c   1.000
_cell.angle_alpha   90.00
_cell.angle_beta   90.00
_cell.angle_gamma   90.00
#
_symmetry.space_group_name_H-M   'P 1'
#
loop_
_entity.id
_entity.type
_entity.pdbx_description
1 polymer ?
#
loop_
_entity_poly.entity_id
_entity_poly.type
_entity_poly.pdbx_seq_one_letter_code
_entity_poly.pdbx_strand_id
1 'polypeptide(L)'
;MSDQVPERFVEAQRLIESGEYEAATKFCVMLWREGDFHERTLMVRRLLPKLATSHPPARAEFQSLRDGLTPHLDEPPAYVRWIQLCHALDDGAPVLQWLETVDLDARTVQIAIGDDRVYGFAERAEALGAFARLIDLKRAEADARRQLADDPKARHDDSLVMSLVHHFQFARKALAALGRTEDDARLVALIETLARDFGPGA
;
A
#
# COMPACT_ATOMS: atom_id res chain seq x y z
N MET A 1 10.63 -19.99 4.58
CA MET A 1 9.25 -20.20 5.09
C MET A 1 8.58 -21.17 4.14
N SER A 2 7.92 -22.21 4.66
CA SER A 2 7.25 -23.22 3.83
C SER A 2 6.15 -22.57 2.99
N ASP A 3 6.13 -22.80 1.67
CA ASP A 3 5.09 -22.37 0.72
C ASP A 3 3.78 -23.15 0.88
N GLN A 4 3.50 -23.65 2.09
CA GLN A 4 2.31 -24.45 2.34
C GLN A 4 1.10 -23.54 2.41
N VAL A 5 0.20 -23.70 1.44
CA VAL A 5 -1.09 -23.01 1.42
C VAL A 5 -1.89 -23.44 2.65
N PRO A 6 -2.37 -22.50 3.50
CA PRO A 6 -3.13 -22.84 4.69
C PRO A 6 -4.38 -23.65 4.35
N GLU A 7 -4.71 -24.67 5.14
CA GLU A 7 -5.90 -25.52 4.91
C GLU A 7 -7.19 -24.69 4.85
N ARG A 8 -7.29 -23.66 5.70
CA ARG A 8 -8.42 -22.72 5.70
C ARG A 8 -8.54 -21.95 4.38
N PHE A 9 -7.43 -21.63 3.71
CA PHE A 9 -7.46 -21.01 2.38
C PHE A 9 -8.01 -21.99 1.34
N VAL A 10 -7.59 -23.26 1.40
CA VAL A 10 -8.05 -24.31 0.46
C VAL A 10 -9.55 -24.51 0.58
N GLU A 11 -10.10 -24.52 1.80
CA GLU A 11 -11.55 -24.64 2.00
C GLU A 11 -12.31 -23.43 1.45
N ALA A 12 -11.83 -22.20 1.70
CA ALA A 12 -12.43 -21.00 1.14
C ALA A 12 -12.42 -21.02 -0.40
N GLN A 13 -11.33 -21.50 -1.00
CA GLN A 13 -11.23 -21.68 -2.45
C GLN A 13 -12.25 -22.69 -2.97
N ARG A 14 -12.35 -23.86 -2.31
CA ARG A 14 -13.32 -24.91 -2.68
C ARG A 14 -14.75 -24.37 -2.69
N LEU A 15 -15.15 -23.61 -1.66
CA LEU A 15 -16.49 -23.01 -1.57
C LEU A 15 -16.77 -22.02 -2.72
N ILE A 16 -15.77 -21.26 -3.15
CA ILE A 16 -15.92 -20.35 -4.31
C ILE A 16 -16.07 -21.14 -5.60
N GLU A 17 -15.26 -22.19 -5.77
CA GLU A 17 -15.27 -23.03 -6.98
C GLU A 17 -16.54 -23.88 -7.10
N SER A 18 -17.15 -24.28 -5.98
CA SER A 18 -18.45 -24.97 -5.94
C SER A 18 -19.66 -24.05 -6.08
N GLY A 19 -19.47 -22.73 -6.08
CA GLY A 19 -20.55 -21.74 -6.15
C GLY A 19 -21.28 -21.52 -4.82
N GLU A 20 -20.75 -22.02 -3.70
CA GLU A 20 -21.28 -21.84 -2.35
C GLU A 20 -20.92 -20.45 -1.79
N TYR A 21 -21.31 -19.39 -2.50
CA TYR A 21 -20.80 -18.03 -2.27
C TYR A 21 -21.14 -17.44 -0.90
N GLU A 22 -22.31 -17.74 -0.33
CA GLU A 22 -22.65 -17.27 1.02
C GLU A 22 -21.72 -17.87 2.09
N ALA A 23 -21.43 -19.17 1.97
CA ALA A 23 -20.51 -19.87 2.86
C ALA A 23 -19.08 -19.35 2.66
N ALA A 24 -18.65 -19.20 1.40
CA ALA A 24 -17.35 -18.61 1.05
C ALA A 24 -17.19 -17.19 1.64
N THR A 25 -18.24 -16.38 1.60
CA THR A 25 -18.24 -15.01 2.17
C THR A 25 -18.03 -15.05 3.67
N LYS A 26 -18.85 -15.82 4.40
CA LYS A 26 -18.69 -15.97 5.86
C LYS A 26 -17.29 -16.45 6.23
N PHE A 27 -16.76 -17.41 5.46
CA PHE A 27 -15.45 -17.96 5.69
C PHE A 27 -14.33 -16.93 5.42
N CYS A 28 -14.40 -16.18 4.33
CA CYS A 28 -13.43 -15.13 4.01
C CYS A 28 -13.49 -13.97 5.03
N VAL A 29 -14.67 -13.63 5.55
CA VAL A 29 -14.82 -12.65 6.64
C VAL A 29 -14.18 -13.15 7.94
N MET A 30 -14.33 -14.44 8.27
CA MET A 30 -13.64 -15.05 9.40
C MET A 30 -12.12 -14.99 9.21
N LEU A 31 -11.60 -15.37 8.03
CA LEU A 31 -10.18 -15.21 7.71
C LEU A 31 -9.71 -13.75 7.82
N TRP A 32 -10.52 -12.78 7.40
CA TRP A 32 -10.19 -11.36 7.54
C TRP A 32 -10.03 -10.91 9.00
N ARG A 33 -10.87 -11.42 9.88
CA ARG A 33 -10.91 -11.03 11.30
C ARG A 33 -9.89 -11.79 12.15
N GLU A 34 -9.78 -13.10 11.92
CA GLU A 34 -9.08 -14.04 12.80
C GLU A 34 -7.85 -14.68 12.15
N GLY A 35 -7.73 -14.58 10.82
CA GLY A 35 -6.60 -15.11 10.09
C GLY A 35 -5.32 -14.35 10.39
N ASP A 36 -4.20 -15.06 10.29
CA ASP A 36 -2.89 -14.43 10.43
C ASP A 36 -2.60 -13.48 9.24
N PHE A 37 -1.42 -12.86 9.25
CA PHE A 37 -1.02 -11.96 8.15
C PHE A 37 -0.97 -12.67 6.78
N HIS A 38 -0.47 -13.91 6.75
CA HIS A 38 -0.29 -14.68 5.53
C HIS A 38 -1.64 -15.12 4.95
N GLU A 39 -2.52 -15.66 5.78
CA GLU A 39 -3.86 -16.09 5.39
C GLU A 39 -4.69 -14.93 4.84
N ARG A 40 -4.68 -13.78 5.51
CA ARG A 40 -5.37 -12.58 5.03
C ARG A 40 -4.82 -12.09 3.71
N THR A 41 -3.49 -12.04 3.59
CA THR A 41 -2.84 -11.59 2.35
C THR A 41 -3.19 -12.52 1.19
N LEU A 42 -3.17 -13.84 1.39
CA LEU A 42 -3.56 -14.79 0.36
C LEU A 42 -5.05 -14.65 0.00
N MET A 43 -5.94 -14.59 0.99
CA MET A 43 -7.39 -14.45 0.78
C MET A 43 -7.71 -13.18 -0.02
N VAL A 44 -7.19 -12.03 0.41
CA VAL A 44 -7.40 -10.73 -0.26
C VAL A 44 -6.88 -10.74 -1.68
N ARG A 45 -5.71 -11.35 -1.92
CA ARG A 45 -5.09 -11.35 -3.27
C ARG A 45 -5.72 -12.35 -4.23
N ARG A 46 -6.16 -13.51 -3.76
CA ARG A 46 -6.51 -14.64 -4.63
C ARG A 46 -7.98 -15.02 -4.63
N LEU A 47 -8.69 -14.80 -3.53
CA LEU A 47 -10.07 -15.26 -3.35
C LEU A 47 -11.05 -14.10 -3.45
N LEU A 48 -10.80 -13.01 -2.72
CA LEU A 48 -11.71 -11.87 -2.63
C LEU A 48 -12.08 -11.26 -4.00
N PRO A 49 -11.15 -11.05 -4.95
CA PRO A 49 -11.52 -10.47 -6.25
C PRO A 49 -12.50 -11.37 -7.02
N LYS A 50 -12.31 -12.69 -6.97
CA LYS A 50 -13.21 -13.67 -7.59
C LYS A 50 -14.57 -13.66 -6.91
N LEU A 51 -14.58 -13.76 -5.58
CA LEU A 51 -15.82 -13.80 -4.80
C LEU A 51 -16.64 -12.51 -4.96
N ALA A 52 -16.02 -11.34 -4.86
CA ALA A 52 -16.69 -10.06 -5.01
C ALA A 52 -17.24 -9.82 -6.43
N THR A 53 -16.58 -10.37 -7.44
CA THR A 53 -17.07 -10.32 -8.84
C THR A 53 -18.27 -11.26 -9.05
N SER A 54 -18.20 -12.49 -8.52
CA SER A 54 -19.25 -13.50 -8.71
C SER A 54 -20.45 -13.34 -7.78
N HIS A 55 -20.29 -12.64 -6.65
CA HIS A 55 -21.31 -12.52 -5.61
C HIS A 55 -21.40 -11.08 -5.06
N PRO A 56 -22.32 -10.24 -5.58
CA PRO A 56 -22.49 -8.86 -5.13
C PRO A 56 -22.72 -8.67 -3.61
N PRO A 57 -23.44 -9.57 -2.90
CA PRO A 57 -23.53 -9.47 -1.45
C PRO A 57 -22.18 -9.61 -0.73
N ALA A 58 -21.25 -10.43 -1.22
CA ALA A 58 -19.88 -10.47 -0.69
C ALA A 58 -19.19 -9.13 -0.87
N ARG A 59 -19.31 -8.54 -2.07
CA ARG A 59 -18.72 -7.22 -2.37
C ARG A 59 -19.20 -6.19 -1.34
N ALA A 60 -20.51 -6.13 -1.08
CA ALA A 60 -21.08 -5.20 -0.11
C ALA A 60 -20.54 -5.43 1.32
N GLU A 61 -20.41 -6.69 1.74
CA GLU A 61 -19.86 -7.04 3.06
C GLU A 61 -18.41 -6.55 3.21
N PHE A 62 -17.56 -6.78 2.19
CA PHE A 62 -16.16 -6.33 2.22
C PHE A 62 -16.02 -4.81 2.04
N GLN A 63 -16.95 -4.14 1.34
CA GLN A 63 -17.04 -2.69 1.34
C GLN A 63 -17.36 -2.16 2.74
N SER A 64 -18.31 -2.78 3.46
CA SER A 64 -18.60 -2.39 4.84
C SER A 64 -17.40 -2.57 5.78
N LEU A 65 -16.64 -3.66 5.61
CA LEU A 65 -15.40 -3.88 6.37
C LEU A 65 -14.33 -2.84 6.06
N ARG A 66 -14.17 -2.45 4.78
CA ARG A 66 -13.27 -1.36 4.38
C ARG A 66 -13.71 -0.05 5.01
N ASP A 67 -14.98 0.30 4.87
CA ASP A 67 -15.49 1.60 5.30
C ASP A 67 -15.35 1.78 6.82
N GLY A 68 -15.50 0.70 7.59
CA GLY A 68 -15.23 0.68 9.03
C GLY A 68 -13.77 0.95 9.42
N LEU A 69 -12.81 0.84 8.50
CA LEU A 69 -11.39 1.21 8.73
C LEU A 69 -11.09 2.69 8.46
N THR A 70 -11.96 3.37 7.70
CA THR A 70 -11.76 4.77 7.29
C THR A 70 -11.48 5.74 8.46
N PRO A 71 -12.15 5.63 9.63
CA PRO A 71 -11.88 6.51 10.76
C PRO A 71 -10.50 6.33 11.42
N HIS A 72 -9.75 5.29 11.03
CA HIS A 72 -8.50 4.87 11.67
C HIS A 72 -7.30 4.90 10.71
N LEU A 73 -7.41 5.57 9.55
CA LEU A 73 -6.36 5.54 8.52
C LEU A 73 -5.07 6.26 8.93
N ASP A 74 -5.08 7.03 10.01
CA ASP A 74 -3.90 7.56 10.70
C ASP A 74 -3.07 6.44 11.36
N GLU A 75 -3.67 5.29 11.65
CA GLU A 75 -2.96 4.12 12.16
C GLU A 75 -2.41 3.26 11.00
N PRO A 76 -1.08 3.04 10.91
CA PRO A 76 -0.49 2.26 9.81
C PRO A 76 -1.12 0.87 9.59
N PRO A 77 -1.44 0.08 10.64
CA PRO A 77 -2.08 -1.22 10.44
C PRO A 77 -3.48 -1.14 9.81
N ALA A 78 -4.26 -0.10 10.12
CA ALA A 78 -5.59 0.11 9.56
C ALA A 78 -5.51 0.60 8.11
N TYR A 79 -4.60 1.54 7.81
CA TYR A 79 -4.31 1.97 6.44
C TYR A 79 -3.96 0.78 5.54
N VAL A 80 -3.02 -0.08 5.96
CA VAL A 80 -2.58 -1.23 5.15
C VAL A 80 -3.74 -2.18 4.84
N ARG A 81 -4.61 -2.43 5.81
CA ARG A 81 -5.81 -3.27 5.63
C ARG A 81 -6.84 -2.61 4.71
N TRP A 82 -7.04 -1.30 4.87
CA TRP A 82 -7.98 -0.54 4.06
C TRP A 82 -7.56 -0.55 2.59
N ILE A 83 -6.31 -0.24 2.27
CA ILE A 83 -5.82 -0.22 0.87
C ILE A 83 -5.80 -1.62 0.25
N GLN A 84 -5.58 -2.66 1.07
CA GLN A 84 -5.72 -4.07 0.65
C GLN A 84 -7.15 -4.38 0.17
N LEU A 85 -8.17 -3.95 0.91
CA LEU A 85 -9.57 -4.13 0.52
C LEU A 85 -9.94 -3.28 -0.70
N CYS A 86 -9.54 -2.01 -0.75
CA CYS A 86 -9.74 -1.18 -1.95
C CYS A 86 -9.18 -1.87 -3.20
N HIS A 87 -7.95 -2.37 -3.12
CA HIS A 87 -7.30 -3.06 -4.23
C HIS A 87 -8.02 -4.36 -4.64
N ALA A 88 -8.36 -5.22 -3.68
CA ALA A 88 -9.03 -6.49 -3.98
C ALA A 88 -10.45 -6.33 -4.54
N LEU A 89 -11.12 -5.23 -4.20
CA LEU A 89 -12.44 -4.86 -4.71
C LEU A 89 -12.36 -4.05 -6.02
N ASP A 90 -11.15 -3.71 -6.49
CA ASP A 90 -10.89 -2.73 -7.55
C ASP A 90 -11.73 -1.45 -7.37
N ASP A 91 -11.79 -0.95 -6.14
CA ASP A 91 -12.59 0.21 -5.74
C ASP A 91 -11.67 1.38 -5.39
N GLY A 92 -11.36 2.19 -6.41
CA GLY A 92 -10.45 3.32 -6.30
C GLY A 92 -11.08 4.59 -5.75
N ALA A 93 -12.40 4.75 -5.83
CA ALA A 93 -13.07 5.98 -5.43
C ALA A 93 -12.78 6.43 -3.98
N PRO A 94 -12.78 5.52 -2.98
CA PRO A 94 -12.38 5.88 -1.62
C PRO A 94 -10.92 6.34 -1.53
N VAL A 95 -10.03 5.78 -2.35
CA VAL A 95 -8.61 6.18 -2.40
C VAL A 95 -8.47 7.59 -2.93
N LEU A 96 -9.20 7.94 -3.99
CA LEU A 96 -9.18 9.29 -4.55
C LEU A 96 -9.75 10.31 -3.57
N GLN A 97 -10.89 10.00 -2.96
CA GLN A 97 -11.49 10.86 -1.94
C GLN A 97 -10.54 11.06 -0.75
N TRP A 98 -9.84 10.01 -0.34
CA TRP A 98 -8.85 10.07 0.72
C TRP A 98 -7.64 10.94 0.33
N LEU A 99 -7.13 10.86 -0.90
CA LEU A 99 -6.07 11.73 -1.43
C LEU A 99 -6.48 13.21 -1.49
N GLU A 100 -7.79 13.50 -1.57
CA GLU A 100 -8.30 14.87 -1.67
C GLU A 100 -8.60 15.51 -0.31
N THR A 101 -8.96 14.72 0.70
CA THR A 101 -9.58 15.24 1.92
C THR A 101 -8.70 15.17 3.16
N VAL A 102 -7.62 14.37 3.17
CA VAL A 102 -6.95 14.05 4.43
C VAL A 102 -5.73 14.92 4.71
N ASP A 103 -5.75 15.55 5.89
CA ASP A 103 -4.57 16.09 6.57
C ASP A 103 -3.86 14.92 7.28
N LEU A 104 -3.01 14.23 6.54
CA LEU A 104 -2.34 13.01 7.00
C LEU A 104 -1.14 13.34 7.89
N ASP A 105 -0.96 12.55 8.95
CA ASP A 105 0.30 12.57 9.68
C ASP A 105 1.48 12.10 8.78
N ALA A 106 2.71 12.42 9.21
CA ALA A 106 3.95 12.07 8.51
C ALA A 106 4.01 10.60 8.11
N ARG A 107 3.63 9.76 9.08
CA ARG A 107 3.62 8.31 9.11
C ARG A 107 2.97 7.77 7.86
N THR A 108 1.71 8.13 7.75
CA THR A 108 0.79 7.59 6.75
C THR A 108 1.09 8.16 5.37
N VAL A 109 1.50 9.43 5.27
CA VAL A 109 1.96 10.03 3.99
C VAL A 109 3.13 9.23 3.41
N GLN A 110 4.15 8.93 4.21
CA GLN A 110 5.31 8.17 3.74
C GLN A 110 4.88 6.81 3.21
N ILE A 111 4.11 6.05 4.00
CA ILE A 111 3.66 4.72 3.59
C ILE A 111 2.89 4.78 2.28
N ALA A 112 2.00 5.77 2.11
CA ALA A 112 1.17 5.90 0.92
C ALA A 112 1.93 6.30 -0.34
N ILE A 113 2.94 7.17 -0.23
CA ILE A 113 3.79 7.56 -1.37
C ILE A 113 4.60 6.37 -1.90
N GLY A 114 5.00 5.46 -1.00
CA GLY A 114 5.69 4.22 -1.36
C GLY A 114 4.77 3.09 -1.82
N ASP A 115 3.45 3.25 -1.73
CA ASP A 115 2.48 2.18 -2.03
C ASP A 115 2.10 2.16 -3.51
N ASP A 116 2.43 1.06 -4.18
CA ASP A 116 2.15 0.83 -5.61
C ASP A 116 0.65 0.87 -5.92
N ARG A 117 -0.20 0.47 -4.96
CA ARG A 117 -1.65 0.43 -5.13
C ARG A 117 -2.24 1.83 -5.13
N VAL A 118 -1.75 2.72 -4.25
CA VAL A 118 -2.21 4.12 -4.20
C VAL A 118 -1.83 4.83 -5.49
N TYR A 119 -0.56 4.69 -5.91
CA TYR A 119 -0.11 5.23 -7.19
C TYR A 119 -0.94 4.69 -8.36
N GLY A 120 -1.16 3.37 -8.42
CA GLY A 120 -1.94 2.74 -9.48
C GLY A 120 -3.41 3.20 -9.53
N PHE A 121 -4.03 3.48 -8.39
CA PHE A 121 -5.37 4.08 -8.37
C PHE A 121 -5.36 5.53 -8.87
N ALA A 122 -4.40 6.33 -8.41
CA ALA A 122 -4.25 7.71 -8.85
C ALA A 122 -3.96 7.81 -10.36
N GLU A 123 -3.13 6.92 -10.90
CA GLU A 123 -2.82 6.85 -12.33
C GLU A 123 -4.06 6.49 -13.15
N ARG A 124 -4.78 5.41 -12.80
CA ARG A 124 -5.98 4.97 -13.54
C ARG A 124 -7.11 6.01 -13.53
N ALA A 125 -7.17 6.84 -12.51
CA ALA A 125 -8.21 7.85 -12.35
C ALA A 125 -7.76 9.27 -12.72
N GLU A 126 -6.59 9.43 -13.36
CA GLU A 126 -6.03 10.74 -13.72
C GLU A 126 -5.86 11.72 -12.53
N ALA A 127 -5.72 11.17 -11.32
CA ALA A 127 -5.60 11.90 -10.06
C ALA A 127 -4.14 12.00 -9.56
N LEU A 128 -3.16 11.85 -10.46
CA LEU A 128 -1.74 11.96 -10.12
C LEU A 128 -1.40 13.30 -9.46
N GLY A 129 -2.13 14.38 -9.80
CA GLY A 129 -2.01 15.67 -9.12
C GLY A 129 -2.29 15.58 -7.61
N ALA A 130 -3.33 14.85 -7.21
CA ALA A 130 -3.67 14.66 -5.79
C ALA A 130 -2.62 13.82 -5.07
N PHE A 131 -2.15 12.74 -5.70
CA PHE A 131 -1.05 11.94 -5.17
C PHE A 131 0.24 12.78 -5.01
N ALA A 132 0.60 13.59 -6.00
CA ALA A 132 1.81 14.39 -5.98
C ALA A 132 1.79 15.54 -4.95
N ARG A 133 0.62 15.94 -4.46
CA ARG A 133 0.50 16.88 -3.33
C ARG A 133 0.98 16.28 -2.01
N LEU A 134 0.94 14.96 -1.87
CA LEU A 134 1.48 14.28 -0.69
C LEU A 134 3.01 14.36 -0.62
N ILE A 135 3.68 14.52 -1.78
CA ILE A 135 5.13 14.51 -1.88
C ILE A 135 5.71 15.82 -1.35
N ASP A 136 6.04 15.84 -0.06
CA ASP A 136 6.86 16.87 0.56
C ASP A 136 8.34 16.45 0.56
N LEU A 137 9.09 16.96 -0.42
CA LEU A 137 10.51 16.66 -0.58
C LEU A 137 11.37 17.12 0.60
N LYS A 138 11.03 18.26 1.23
CA LYS A 138 11.82 18.77 2.37
C LYS A 138 11.67 17.84 3.57
N ARG A 139 10.45 17.36 3.79
CA ARG A 139 10.16 16.40 4.84
C ARG A 139 10.79 15.04 4.56
N ALA A 140 10.64 14.54 3.32
CA ALA A 140 11.25 13.29 2.89
C ALA A 140 12.77 13.28 3.11
N GLU A 141 13.46 14.38 2.81
CA GLU A 141 14.89 14.54 3.09
C GLU A 141 15.20 14.51 4.58
N ALA A 142 14.45 15.26 5.40
CA ALA A 142 14.66 15.31 6.84
C ALA A 142 14.46 13.94 7.51
N ASP A 143 13.43 13.21 7.10
CA ASP A 143 13.11 11.89 7.65
C ASP A 143 14.11 10.83 7.20
N ALA A 144 14.54 10.84 5.93
CA ALA A 144 15.59 9.94 5.44
C ALA A 144 16.91 10.15 6.20
N ARG A 145 17.34 11.41 6.37
CA ARG A 145 18.53 11.75 7.16
C ARG A 145 18.41 11.32 8.63
N ARG A 146 17.23 11.47 9.24
CA ARG A 146 16.97 11.01 10.62
C ARG A 146 17.08 9.50 10.74
N GLN A 147 16.41 8.74 9.86
CA GLN A 147 16.47 7.26 9.87
C GLN A 147 17.91 6.75 9.75
N LEU A 148 18.72 7.41 8.93
CA LEU A 148 20.14 7.09 8.75
C LEU A 148 21.05 7.53 9.92
N ALA A 149 20.65 8.57 10.65
CA ALA A 149 21.36 8.99 11.86
C ALA A 149 21.05 8.09 13.07
N ASP A 150 19.81 7.62 13.18
CA ASP A 150 19.32 6.81 14.29
C ASP A 150 19.78 5.34 14.22
N ASP A 151 20.22 4.86 13.05
CA ASP A 151 20.83 3.53 12.89
C ASP A 151 22.27 3.61 12.36
N PRO A 152 23.28 3.63 13.26
CA PRO A 152 24.69 3.63 12.87
C PRO A 152 25.11 2.40 12.05
N LYS A 153 24.37 1.28 12.14
CA LYS A 153 24.64 0.08 11.34
C LYS A 153 24.09 0.18 9.92
N ALA A 154 23.14 1.07 9.68
CA ALA A 154 22.58 1.32 8.36
C ALA A 154 23.55 2.02 7.40
N ARG A 155 24.65 2.60 7.90
CA ARG A 155 25.72 3.22 7.08
C ARG A 155 26.44 2.26 6.13
N HIS A 156 26.22 0.96 6.29
CA HIS A 156 26.81 -0.09 5.46
C HIS A 156 25.76 -1.07 4.94
N ASP A 157 24.48 -0.70 5.01
CA ASP A 157 23.39 -1.57 4.59
C ASP A 157 22.82 -1.08 3.24
N ASP A 158 23.29 -1.71 2.16
CA ASP A 158 22.78 -1.53 0.80
C ASP A 158 21.25 -1.69 0.72
N SER A 159 20.64 -2.45 1.65
CA SER A 159 19.20 -2.67 1.68
C SER A 159 18.43 -1.39 2.02
N LEU A 160 19.00 -0.46 2.78
CA LEU A 160 18.32 0.78 3.15
C LEU A 160 18.27 1.77 1.98
N VAL A 161 19.38 1.94 1.27
CA VAL A 161 19.42 2.78 0.05
C VAL A 161 18.47 2.22 -1.00
N MET A 162 18.47 0.90 -1.22
CA MET A 162 17.54 0.24 -2.14
C MET A 162 16.08 0.36 -1.68
N SER A 163 15.82 0.30 -0.37
CA SER A 163 14.50 0.53 0.21
C SER A 163 14.01 1.96 -0.05
N LEU A 164 14.87 2.97 0.11
CA LEU A 164 14.55 4.37 -0.19
C LEU A 164 14.30 4.60 -1.69
N VAL A 165 15.12 4.01 -2.57
CA VAL A 165 14.89 4.05 -4.02
C VAL A 165 13.52 3.46 -4.36
N HIS A 166 13.20 2.29 -3.78
CA HIS A 166 11.91 1.63 -3.98
C HIS A 166 10.76 2.50 -3.44
N HIS A 167 10.96 3.13 -2.29
CA HIS A 167 9.98 4.00 -1.65
C HIS A 167 9.65 5.23 -2.51
N PHE A 168 10.66 5.83 -3.15
CA PHE A 168 10.47 7.04 -3.94
C PHE A 168 10.15 6.78 -5.42
N GLN A 169 10.15 5.54 -5.89
CA GLN A 169 9.94 5.25 -7.32
C GLN A 169 8.59 5.78 -7.83
N PHE A 170 7.52 5.69 -7.03
CA PHE A 170 6.19 6.16 -7.42
C PHE A 170 6.06 7.67 -7.32
N ALA A 171 6.71 8.29 -6.33
CA ALA A 171 6.85 9.73 -6.25
C ALA A 171 7.49 10.29 -7.53
N ARG A 172 8.62 9.71 -7.96
CA ARG A 172 9.32 10.08 -9.19
C ARG A 172 8.43 9.96 -10.43
N LYS A 173 7.76 8.82 -10.60
CA LYS A 173 6.83 8.59 -11.71
C LYS A 173 5.71 9.65 -11.75
N ALA A 174 5.12 9.96 -10.60
CA ALA A 174 4.07 10.97 -10.51
C ALA A 174 4.59 12.38 -10.84
N LEU A 175 5.74 12.78 -10.29
CA LEU A 175 6.35 14.09 -10.57
C LEU A 175 6.71 14.24 -12.06
N ALA A 176 7.31 13.21 -12.66
CA ALA A 176 7.64 13.20 -14.09
C ALA A 176 6.39 13.30 -14.97
N ALA A 177 5.33 12.55 -14.67
CA ALA A 177 4.06 12.59 -15.41
C ALA A 177 3.38 13.96 -15.36
N LEU A 178 3.57 14.72 -14.27
CA LEU A 178 3.03 16.07 -14.10
C LEU A 178 3.96 17.18 -14.63
N GLY A 179 5.11 16.84 -15.20
CA GLY A 179 6.10 17.82 -15.66
C GLY A 179 6.79 18.59 -14.53
N ARG A 180 6.75 18.10 -13.28
CA ARG A 180 7.48 18.67 -12.13
C ARG A 180 8.95 18.23 -12.14
N THR A 181 9.65 18.55 -13.23
CA THR A 181 11.02 18.07 -13.51
C THR A 181 12.05 18.54 -12.48
N GLU A 182 11.88 19.73 -11.91
CA GLU A 182 12.77 20.24 -10.85
C GLU A 182 12.63 19.42 -9.56
N ASP A 183 11.40 19.04 -9.20
CA ASP A 183 11.13 18.23 -8.01
C ASP A 183 11.63 16.79 -8.20
N ASP A 184 11.45 16.19 -9.39
CA ASP A 184 12.04 14.88 -9.69
C ASP A 184 13.57 14.95 -9.63
N ALA A 185 14.20 15.98 -10.21
CA ALA A 185 15.65 16.16 -10.16
C ALA A 185 16.16 16.32 -8.72
N ARG A 186 15.44 17.04 -7.87
CA ARG A 186 15.76 17.16 -6.43
C ARG A 186 15.64 15.84 -5.69
N LEU A 187 14.63 15.04 -6.02
CA LEU A 187 14.45 13.71 -5.45
C LEU A 187 15.55 12.74 -5.90
N VAL A 188 15.97 12.81 -7.17
CA VAL A 188 17.13 12.07 -7.68
C VAL A 188 18.39 12.46 -6.94
N ALA A 189 18.67 13.76 -6.83
CA ALA A 189 19.85 14.26 -6.12
C ALA A 189 19.85 13.83 -4.64
N LEU A 190 18.68 13.84 -3.98
CA LEU A 190 18.53 13.31 -2.62
C LEU A 190 18.92 11.84 -2.55
N ILE A 191 18.34 11.00 -3.41
CA ILE A 191 18.65 9.56 -3.47
C ILE A 191 20.16 9.33 -3.71
N GLU A 192 20.77 10.08 -4.64
CA GLU A 192 22.20 9.99 -4.93
C GLU A 192 23.08 10.43 -3.75
N THR A 193 22.71 11.52 -3.06
CA THR A 193 23.40 11.96 -1.85
C THR A 193 23.30 10.91 -0.75
N LEU A 194 22.11 10.36 -0.51
CA LEU A 194 21.93 9.30 0.49
C LEU A 194 22.71 8.03 0.12
N ALA A 195 22.74 7.65 -1.17
CA ALA A 195 23.54 6.54 -1.65
C ALA A 195 25.05 6.79 -1.51
N ARG A 196 25.51 8.05 -1.67
CA ARG A 196 26.92 8.41 -1.51
C ARG A 196 27.35 8.43 -0.05
N ASP A 197 26.51 9.01 0.81
CA ASP A 197 26.84 9.23 2.22
C ASP A 197 26.68 7.96 3.07
N PHE A 198 25.92 6.97 2.57
CA PHE A 198 25.53 5.77 3.33
C PHE A 198 25.62 4.46 2.51
N GLY A 199 26.09 4.51 1.27
CA GLY A 199 26.30 3.33 0.43
C GLY A 199 27.67 2.67 0.64
N PRO A 200 27.95 1.58 -0.08
CA PRO A 200 29.15 0.78 0.11
C PRO A 200 30.37 1.58 -0.36
N GLY A 201 31.22 2.00 0.59
CA GLY A 201 32.42 2.80 0.35
C GLY A 201 32.39 4.22 0.91
N ALA A 202 31.31 4.61 1.58
CA ALA A 202 31.21 5.84 2.38
C ALA A 202 31.97 5.78 3.71
#